data_AF-A0AAW5TKK7-F1
#
_entry.id   AF-A0AAW5TKK7-F1
#
_cell.length_a   1.000
_cell.length_b   1.000
_cell.length_c   1.000
_cell.angle_alpha   90.00
_cell.angle_beta   90.00
_cell.angle_gamma   90.00
#
_symmetry.space_group_name_H-M   'P 1'
#
loop_
_entity.id
_entity.type
_entity.pdbx_description
1 polymer ?
#
loop_
_entity_poly.entity_id
_entity_poly.type
_entity_poly.pdbx_seq_one_letter_code
_entity_poly.pdbx_strand_id
1 'polypeptide(L)'
;LAPQSYFEGIDTYQSLDNFLSEKKIPGIYGIDVRSLVHKIKKHKTIKASIMDTDDNHAFDQIKALVLPKNKTAQISTSNAYAAPNVGKTVAVIDLGIKHSLLRALSLRK
;
A
#
# COMPACT_ATOMS: atom_id res chain seq x y z
N LEU A 1 -1.07 -33.90 -35.63
CA LEU A 1 -0.05 -32.91 -35.22
C LEU A 1 -0.73 -31.55 -35.24
N ALA A 2 -1.19 -31.06 -34.08
CA ALA A 2 -1.83 -29.75 -33.98
C ALA A 2 -0.73 -28.65 -34.01
N PRO A 3 -0.97 -27.51 -34.67
CA PRO A 3 0.02 -26.45 -34.80
C PRO A 3 0.36 -25.83 -33.43
N GLN A 4 1.65 -25.57 -33.24
CA GLN A 4 2.33 -25.03 -32.05
C GLN A 4 1.91 -23.59 -31.66
N SER A 5 0.79 -23.06 -32.16
CA SER A 5 0.43 -21.63 -32.09
C SER A 5 -0.74 -21.31 -31.16
N TYR A 6 -1.11 -22.21 -30.24
CA TYR A 6 -2.26 -22.03 -29.34
C TYR A 6 -1.90 -21.80 -27.87
N PHE A 7 -0.61 -21.64 -27.56
CA PHE A 7 -0.10 -21.43 -26.20
C PHE A 7 0.88 -20.25 -26.14
N GLU A 8 0.51 -19.08 -26.65
CA GLU A 8 1.01 -17.83 -26.07
C GLU A 8 0.20 -17.59 -24.79
N GLY A 9 0.67 -18.20 -23.71
CA GLY A 9 0.14 -17.98 -22.37
C GLY A 9 0.28 -16.51 -22.00
N ILE A 10 -0.84 -15.91 -21.60
CA ILE A 10 -0.89 -14.58 -21.03
C ILE A 10 -0.16 -14.63 -19.68
N ASP A 11 1.15 -14.38 -19.68
CA ASP A 11 1.88 -14.03 -18.47
C ASP A 11 1.42 -12.64 -18.04
N THR A 12 0.31 -12.60 -17.28
CA THR A 12 -0.29 -11.39 -16.68
C THR A 12 0.54 -10.84 -15.51
N TYR A 13 1.84 -11.17 -15.46
CA TYR A 13 2.75 -10.72 -14.42
C TYR A 13 3.48 -9.47 -14.89
N GLN A 14 3.09 -8.33 -14.33
CA GLN A 14 3.83 -7.08 -14.49
C GLN A 14 5.05 -7.05 -13.54
N SER A 15 6.14 -6.41 -13.96
CA SER A 15 7.25 -6.11 -13.07
C SER A 15 6.84 -5.11 -11.99
N LEU A 16 7.53 -5.13 -10.85
CA LEU A 16 7.30 -4.15 -9.78
C LEU A 16 7.51 -2.72 -10.28
N ASP A 17 8.54 -2.50 -11.11
CA ASP A 17 8.86 -1.19 -11.68
C ASP A 17 7.73 -0.64 -12.55
N ASN A 18 7.18 -1.47 -13.44
CA ASN A 18 6.04 -1.11 -14.29
C ASN A 18 4.80 -0.79 -13.43
N PHE A 19 4.53 -1.62 -12.41
CA PHE A 19 3.41 -1.39 -11.50
C PHE A 19 3.53 -0.07 -10.74
N LEU A 20 4.70 0.22 -10.16
CA LEU A 20 4.94 1.46 -9.42
C LEU A 20 4.79 2.69 -10.32
N SER A 21 5.34 2.62 -11.54
CA SER A 21 5.22 3.67 -12.55
C SER A 21 3.77 3.92 -12.96
N GLU A 22 3.00 2.88 -13.24
CA GLU A 22 1.57 2.98 -13.59
C GLU A 22 0.75 3.61 -12.47
N LYS A 23 1.00 3.19 -11.22
CA LYS A 23 0.30 3.70 -10.03
C LYS A 23 0.84 5.05 -9.53
N LYS A 24 1.87 5.61 -10.18
CA LYS A 24 2.54 6.87 -9.78
C LYS A 24 3.05 6.81 -8.33
N ILE A 25 3.62 5.68 -7.93
CA ILE A 25 4.17 5.46 -6.59
C ILE A 25 5.70 5.58 -6.68
N PRO A 26 6.32 6.54 -5.98
CA PRO A 26 7.77 6.68 -5.99
C PRO A 26 8.45 5.51 -5.27
N GLY A 27 9.57 5.05 -5.82
CA GLY A 27 10.43 4.02 -5.24
C GLY A 27 11.90 4.43 -5.32
N ILE A 28 12.70 4.01 -4.34
CA ILE A 28 14.16 4.18 -4.32
C ILE A 28 14.81 2.85 -3.97
N TYR A 29 15.99 2.59 -4.51
CA TYR A 29 16.77 1.37 -4.25
C TYR A 29 18.25 1.72 -4.05
N GLY A 30 19.05 0.74 -3.61
CA GLY A 30 20.49 0.95 -3.37
C GLY A 30 20.81 1.74 -2.09
N ILE A 31 19.84 1.93 -1.20
CA ILE A 31 20.03 2.63 0.08
C ILE A 31 20.42 1.66 1.21
N ASP A 32 21.18 2.16 2.20
CA ASP A 32 21.40 1.42 3.45
C ASP A 32 20.14 1.47 4.34
N VAL A 33 19.25 0.50 4.12
CA VAL A 33 18.04 0.33 4.92
C VAL A 33 18.34 0.01 6.38
N ARG A 34 19.49 -0.56 6.72
CA ARG A 34 19.85 -0.92 8.11
C ARG A 34 20.12 0.34 8.93
N SER A 35 20.91 1.25 8.38
CA SER A 35 21.17 2.57 8.98
C SER A 35 19.89 3.40 9.08
N LEU A 36 19.03 3.36 8.05
CA LEU A 36 17.73 4.03 8.07
C LEU A 36 16.81 3.50 9.19
N VAL A 37 16.69 2.17 9.32
CA VAL A 37 15.90 1.53 10.37
C VAL A 37 16.43 1.88 11.76
N HIS A 38 17.75 1.92 11.95
CA HIS A 38 18.35 2.34 13.23
C HIS A 38 17.96 3.78 13.58
N LYS A 39 18.04 4.71 12.61
CA LYS A 39 17.65 6.11 12.79
C LYS A 39 16.17 6.25 13.14
N ILE A 40 15.27 5.56 12.43
CA ILE A 40 13.82 5.58 12.71
C ILE A 40 13.55 5.04 14.12
N LYS A 41 14.16 3.91 14.52
CA LYS A 41 13.99 3.35 15.87
C LYS A 41 14.42 4.32 16.97
N LYS A 42 15.54 5.04 16.78
CA LYS A 42 16.05 6.01 17.75
C LYS A 42 15.13 7.21 17.93
N HIS A 43 14.60 7.76 16.84
CA HIS A 43 13.79 8.99 16.86
C HIS A 43 12.27 8.75 16.86
N LYS A 44 11.83 7.49 16.84
CA LYS A 44 10.43 7.02 16.75
C LYS A 44 9.72 7.50 15.48
N THR A 45 9.20 8.71 15.49
CA THR A 45 8.38 9.26 14.40
C THR A 45 9.14 10.38 13.72
N ILE A 46 9.40 10.22 12.43
CA ILE A 46 10.12 11.19 11.59
C ILE A 46 9.28 11.44 10.33
N LYS A 47 9.14 12.70 9.90
CA LYS A 47 8.63 13.01 8.57
C LYS A 47 9.73 12.76 7.53
N ALA A 48 9.40 12.14 6.42
CA ALA A 48 10.32 11.88 5.32
C ALA A 48 9.62 12.09 3.99
N SER A 49 10.39 12.41 2.95
CA SER A 49 9.93 12.45 1.56
C SER A 49 11.01 11.86 0.66
N ILE A 50 10.59 11.29 -0.46
CA ILE A 50 11.46 10.96 -1.59
C ILE A 50 11.43 12.18 -2.52
N MET A 51 12.61 12.71 -2.87
CA MET A 51 12.76 13.89 -3.73
C MET A 51 13.98 13.71 -4.61
N ASP A 52 13.94 14.32 -5.80
CA ASP A 52 15.06 14.31 -6.76
C ASP A 52 16.14 15.35 -6.41
N THR A 53 15.85 16.25 -5.47
CA THR A 53 16.76 17.31 -5.00
C THR A 53 16.87 17.32 -3.47
N ASP A 54 17.99 17.84 -2.96
CA ASP A 54 18.30 17.98 -1.53
C ASP A 54 18.54 19.45 -1.12
N ASP A 55 17.87 20.39 -1.80
CA ASP A 55 18.01 21.82 -1.55
C ASP A 55 17.16 22.34 -0.36
N ASN A 56 17.33 23.63 -0.02
CA ASN A 56 16.58 24.25 1.07
C ASN A 56 15.05 24.20 0.84
N HIS A 57 14.59 24.26 -0.41
CA HIS A 57 13.18 24.20 -0.73
C HIS A 57 12.59 22.81 -0.41
N ALA A 58 13.31 21.73 -0.73
CA ALA A 58 12.95 20.37 -0.36
C ALA A 58 12.76 20.21 1.16
N PHE A 59 13.69 20.76 1.95
CA PHE A 59 13.59 20.73 3.41
C PHE A 59 12.40 21.53 3.94
N ASP A 60 12.13 22.69 3.38
CA ASP A 60 11.01 23.54 3.80
C ASP A 60 9.66 22.89 3.48
N GLN A 61 9.53 22.21 2.34
CA GLN A 61 8.33 21.44 2.00
C GLN A 61 8.02 20.33 3.02
N ILE A 62 9.02 19.53 3.42
CA ILE A 62 8.82 18.45 4.42
C ILE A 62 8.47 19.03 5.80
N LYS A 63 9.08 20.16 6.19
CA LYS A 63 8.77 20.84 7.46
C LYS A 63 7.32 21.35 7.44
N ALA A 64 6.93 22.01 6.36
CA ALA A 64 5.59 22.58 6.16
C ALA A 64 4.49 21.53 5.93
N LEU A 65 4.85 20.28 5.61
CA LEU A 65 3.90 19.21 5.34
C LEU A 65 2.94 18.98 6.52
N VAL A 66 1.67 19.33 6.32
CA VAL A 66 0.59 18.99 7.25
C VAL A 66 0.03 17.64 6.85
N LEU A 67 0.17 16.65 7.73
CA LEU A 67 -0.39 15.33 7.49
C LEU A 67 -1.93 15.38 7.65
N PRO A 68 -2.71 14.76 6.74
CA PRO A 68 -4.15 14.70 6.88
C PRO A 68 -4.54 14.05 8.21
N LYS A 69 -5.44 14.70 8.95
CA LYS A 69 -5.95 14.18 10.23
C LYS A 69 -7.02 13.10 10.04
N ASN A 70 -7.72 13.12 8.90
CA ASN A 70 -8.87 12.26 8.58
C ASN A 70 -8.52 11.12 7.62
N LYS A 71 -7.36 10.45 7.81
CA LYS A 71 -6.93 9.36 6.91
C LYS A 71 -7.95 8.25 6.78
N THR A 72 -8.60 7.88 7.89
CA THR A 72 -9.61 6.82 7.92
C THR A 72 -10.77 7.11 6.98
N ALA A 73 -11.25 8.35 6.93
CA ALA A 73 -12.35 8.74 6.02
C ALA A 73 -11.95 8.68 4.54
N GLN A 74 -10.65 8.77 4.21
CA GLN A 74 -10.15 8.68 2.84
C GLN A 74 -10.00 7.23 2.35
N ILE A 75 -9.95 6.26 3.28
CA ILE A 75 -9.68 4.85 2.96
C ILE A 75 -10.82 3.89 3.33
N SER A 76 -11.81 4.35 4.09
CA SER A 76 -13.01 3.59 4.43
C SER A 76 -13.93 3.46 3.22
N THR A 77 -14.64 2.34 3.11
CA THR A 77 -15.71 2.18 2.13
C THR A 77 -16.79 3.27 2.27
N SER A 78 -17.21 3.85 1.14
CA SER A 78 -18.31 4.84 1.12
C SER A 78 -19.69 4.19 1.32
N ASN A 79 -19.82 2.91 0.97
CA ASN A 79 -21.08 2.17 1.03
C ASN A 79 -20.91 0.86 1.80
N ALA A 80 -21.95 0.48 2.54
CA ALA A 80 -22.02 -0.84 3.15
C ALA A 80 -22.11 -1.92 2.05
N TYR A 81 -21.38 -3.01 2.22
CA TYR A 81 -21.44 -4.17 1.35
C TYR A 81 -21.51 -5.46 2.17
N ALA A 82 -22.19 -6.47 1.63
CA ALA A 82 -22.23 -7.78 2.23
C ALA A 82 -20.96 -8.56 1.84
N ALA A 83 -20.27 -9.10 2.83
CA ALA A 83 -19.22 -10.10 2.62
C ALA A 83 -19.81 -11.47 3.00
N PRO A 84 -20.03 -12.38 2.04
CA PRO A 84 -20.58 -13.70 2.33
C PRO A 84 -19.74 -14.44 3.38
N ASN A 85 -20.41 -14.96 4.41
CA ASN A 85 -19.79 -15.71 5.50
C ASN A 85 -20.57 -17.01 5.76
N VAL A 86 -19.87 -18.03 6.26
CA VAL A 86 -20.45 -19.26 6.81
C VAL A 86 -20.32 -19.21 8.33
N GLY A 87 -21.45 -19.24 9.05
CA GLY A 87 -21.48 -19.21 10.51
C GLY A 87 -22.05 -17.90 11.05
N LYS A 88 -21.32 -17.23 11.95
CA LYS A 88 -21.81 -16.03 12.65
C LYS A 88 -21.97 -14.82 11.73
N THR A 89 -23.09 -14.12 11.91
CA THR A 89 -23.29 -12.78 11.35
C THR A 89 -22.59 -11.74 12.21
N VAL A 90 -21.70 -10.95 11.61
CA VAL A 90 -20.96 -9.88 12.29
C VAL A 90 -21.02 -8.60 11.46
N ALA A 91 -21.16 -7.47 12.14
CA ALA A 91 -20.97 -6.16 11.54
C ALA A 91 -19.49 -5.77 11.64
N VAL A 92 -18.89 -5.36 10.53
CA VAL A 92 -17.51 -4.87 10.48
C VAL A 92 -17.53 -3.39 10.16
N ILE A 93 -16.94 -2.58 11.03
CA ILE A 93 -16.74 -1.15 10.78
C ILE A 93 -15.42 -1.01 10.00
N ASP A 94 -15.52 -0.56 8.74
CA ASP A 94 -14.36 -0.37 7.90
C ASP A 94 -13.64 0.95 8.21
N LEU A 95 -12.45 0.82 8.81
CA LEU A 95 -11.54 1.93 9.10
C LEU A 95 -10.23 1.81 8.28
N GLY A 96 -10.31 1.19 7.10
CA GLY A 96 -9.15 0.81 6.28
C GLY A 96 -8.76 -0.65 6.48
N ILE A 97 -9.74 -1.55 6.57
CA ILE A 97 -9.49 -2.96 6.84
C ILE A 97 -8.77 -3.64 5.67
N LYS A 98 -7.90 -4.60 5.99
CA LYS A 98 -7.27 -5.45 4.97
C LYS A 98 -8.22 -6.57 4.57
N HIS A 99 -8.24 -6.93 3.28
CA HIS A 99 -9.02 -8.08 2.78
C HIS A 99 -8.66 -9.40 3.49
N SER A 100 -7.41 -9.57 3.91
CA SER A 100 -6.99 -10.75 4.67
C SER A 100 -7.71 -10.90 6.01
N LEU A 101 -8.09 -9.79 6.67
CA LEU A 101 -8.85 -9.82 7.91
C LEU A 101 -10.29 -10.27 7.68
N LEU A 102 -10.95 -9.75 6.64
CA LEU A 102 -12.28 -10.19 6.24
C LEU A 102 -12.30 -11.69 5.91
N ARG A 103 -11.32 -12.17 5.15
CA ARG A 103 -11.15 -13.59 4.83
C ARG A 103 -10.94 -14.43 6.09
N ALA A 104 -10.15 -13.95 7.05
CA ALA A 104 -9.93 -14.66 8.30
C ALA A 104 -11.19 -14.72 9.16
N LEU A 105 -12.03 -13.68 9.14
CA LEU A 105 -13.32 -13.65 9.83
C LEU A 105 -14.33 -14.60 9.16
N SER A 106 -14.36 -14.66 7.82
CA SER A 106 -15.31 -15.48 7.08
C SER A 106 -15.09 -16.99 7.22
N LEU A 107 -13.98 -17.40 7.83
CA LEU A 107 -13.63 -18.80 8.09
C LEU A 107 -13.93 -19.22 9.53
N ARG A 108 -14.39 -18.28 10.38
CA ARG A 108 -14.69 -18.55 11.80
C ARG A 108 -16.17 -18.92 11.96
N LYS A 109 -16.40 -20.10 12.56
CA LYS A 109 -17.74 -20.62 12.88
C LYS A 109 -18.37 -19.92 14.08
#